data_AF-A0A9D5HV38-F1
#
_entry.id   AF-A0A9D5HV38-F1
#
_cell.length_a   1.000
_cell.length_b   1.000
_cell.length_c   1.000
_cell.angle_alpha   90.00
_cell.angle_beta   90.00
_cell.angle_gamma   90.00
#
_symmetry.space_group_name_H-M   'P 1'
#
loop_
_entity.id
_entity.type
_entity.pdbx_description
1 polymer ?
#
loop_
_entity_poly.entity_id
_entity_poly.type
_entity_poly.pdbx_seq_one_letter_code
_entity_poly.pdbx_strand_id
1 'polypeptide(L)'
;MNGNIFRDQHKIWSTLGTIGIVVGGIWYITKRNKRYSTRTLNNEEIKTILISFSNEIHPIFMEFSHLISSIKRPDYNLSVNFLNNIEAIFFDGGFRERVVNAQKLILDKWKIDEESFENLVYSACKVDEEIKMLKLGINKMYHDSLHGLYPLLPHLGFRTDFIEKYPNHTPDNILKILRALNNEKEKRFRKVFEGISEISEKSTKHPISGKIPTDQLYKRLELANNQSEDAIFESIDQKMSFSHAIALYSREEEFVREKKKIENEHSDNILNIIVNYKRLI
;
A
#
# COMPACT_ATOMS: atom_id res chain seq x y z
N MET A 1 -26.39 -27.95 26.36
CA MET A 1 -25.29 -27.81 27.35
C MET A 1 -24.02 -27.51 26.55
N ASN A 2 -23.77 -26.32 25.99
CA ASN A 2 -23.62 -24.98 26.59
C ASN A 2 -22.84 -25.00 27.90
N GLY A 3 -21.53 -24.69 27.81
CA GLY A 3 -20.70 -24.56 29.00
C GLY A 3 -19.22 -24.17 28.83
N ASN A 4 -18.62 -24.20 27.63
CA ASN A 4 -17.17 -23.90 27.51
C ASN A 4 -16.72 -22.99 26.35
N ILE A 5 -17.62 -22.47 25.51
CA ILE A 5 -17.22 -21.59 24.38
C ILE A 5 -16.96 -20.12 24.80
N PHE A 6 -17.44 -19.72 25.99
CA PHE A 6 -17.31 -18.34 26.46
C PHE A 6 -16.00 -18.04 27.21
N ARG A 7 -15.20 -19.04 27.58
CA ARG A 7 -13.94 -18.81 28.32
C ARG A 7 -12.73 -18.56 27.42
N ASP A 8 -12.75 -19.02 26.17
CA ASP A 8 -11.65 -18.79 25.21
C ASP A 8 -11.75 -17.47 24.45
N GLN A 9 -12.94 -16.87 24.34
CA GLN A 9 -13.09 -15.54 23.74
C GLN A 9 -12.39 -14.44 24.57
N HIS A 10 -12.37 -14.57 25.90
CA HIS A 10 -11.63 -13.64 26.76
C HIS A 10 -10.11 -13.84 26.73
N LYS A 11 -9.62 -15.02 26.35
CA LYS A 11 -8.18 -15.27 26.17
C LYS A 11 -7.67 -14.70 24.85
N ILE A 12 -8.48 -14.76 23.79
CA ILE A 12 -8.22 -14.11 22.50
C ILE A 12 -8.25 -12.57 22.63
N TRP A 13 -9.07 -12.04 23.53
CA TRP A 13 -9.06 -10.62 23.87
C TRP A 13 -7.89 -10.21 24.78
N SER A 14 -7.22 -11.15 25.47
CA SER A 14 -6.00 -10.85 26.22
C SER A 14 -4.73 -10.81 25.34
N THR A 15 -4.78 -11.38 24.14
CA THR A 15 -3.79 -11.20 23.07
C THR A 15 -3.97 -9.90 22.27
N LEU A 16 -4.91 -9.02 22.66
CA LEU A 16 -4.92 -7.61 22.25
C LEU A 16 -3.78 -6.80 22.89
N GLY A 17 -3.07 -7.36 23.87
CA GLY A 17 -1.85 -6.77 24.47
C GLY A 17 -0.60 -6.79 23.58
N THR A 18 -0.67 -7.41 22.39
CA THR A 18 0.43 -7.47 21.41
C THR A 18 0.13 -6.73 20.11
N ILE A 19 -1.01 -6.05 20.03
CA ILE A 19 -1.46 -5.26 18.87
C ILE A 19 -1.02 -3.77 18.97
N GLY A 20 -0.22 -3.43 19.98
CA GLY A 20 0.47 -2.13 20.10
C GLY A 20 1.74 -1.97 19.24
N ILE A 21 2.17 -3.03 18.53
CA ILE A 21 3.54 -3.14 17.99
C ILE A 21 3.64 -2.77 16.50
N VAL A 22 2.56 -2.52 15.77
CA VAL A 22 2.73 -2.20 14.35
C VAL A 22 3.10 -0.73 14.15
N VAL A 23 2.38 0.21 14.75
CA VAL A 23 2.85 1.61 14.80
C VAL A 23 3.88 1.76 15.92
N GLY A 24 3.63 1.23 17.12
CA GLY A 24 4.55 1.33 18.26
C GLY A 24 5.83 0.49 18.15
N GLY A 25 5.87 -0.59 17.36
CA GLY A 25 7.05 -1.47 17.21
C GLY A 25 7.79 -1.30 15.88
N ILE A 26 7.14 -0.75 14.84
CA ILE A 26 7.87 -0.06 13.78
C ILE A 26 8.55 1.18 14.38
N TRP A 27 7.90 1.87 15.33
CA TRP A 27 8.45 3.01 16.08
C TRP A 27 9.53 2.69 17.12
N TYR A 28 9.37 1.62 17.89
CA TYR A 28 10.29 1.29 18.99
C TYR A 28 11.71 0.98 18.50
N ILE A 29 11.86 0.62 17.22
CA ILE A 29 13.13 0.15 16.63
C ILE A 29 13.82 1.26 15.80
N THR A 30 13.16 2.38 15.52
CA THR A 30 13.67 3.51 14.71
C THR A 30 14.45 4.55 15.50
N LYS A 31 14.77 4.26 16.78
CA LYS A 31 15.53 5.07 17.74
C LYS A 31 16.84 5.64 17.16
N ARG A 32 16.74 6.78 16.48
CA ARG A 32 17.85 7.68 16.18
C ARG A 32 17.58 9.01 16.86
N ASN A 33 18.45 9.35 17.81
CA ASN A 33 18.39 10.55 18.65
C ASN A 33 18.55 11.84 17.82
N LYS A 34 17.51 12.27 17.11
CA LYS A 34 17.32 13.68 16.76
C LYS A 34 16.31 14.26 17.75
N ARG A 35 16.80 15.01 18.74
CA ARG A 35 15.94 15.74 19.67
C ARG A 35 15.44 16.99 18.97
N TYR A 36 14.20 16.96 18.50
CA TYR A 36 13.49 18.17 18.11
C TYR A 36 12.88 18.83 19.36
N SER A 37 12.50 20.10 19.25
CA SER A 37 11.81 20.84 20.31
C SER A 37 10.47 20.17 20.63
N THR A 38 10.11 20.07 21.92
CA THR A 38 8.78 19.67 22.39
C THR A 38 7.74 20.73 22.01
N ARG A 39 7.40 20.82 20.74
CA ARG A 39 6.29 21.63 20.25
C ARG A 39 5.01 20.95 20.69
N THR A 40 4.17 21.66 21.44
CA THR A 40 2.80 21.22 21.70
C THR A 40 2.01 21.31 20.41
N LEU A 41 1.50 20.18 19.93
CA LEU A 41 0.53 20.14 18.84
C LEU A 41 -0.89 20.20 19.38
N ASN A 42 -1.77 20.91 18.68
CA ASN A 42 -3.19 20.79 18.91
C ASN A 42 -3.77 19.55 18.19
N ASN A 43 -5.03 19.21 18.50
CA ASN A 43 -5.68 18.04 17.92
C ASN A 43 -5.78 18.08 16.40
N GLU A 44 -6.04 19.24 15.79
CA GLU A 44 -6.13 19.38 14.34
C GLU A 44 -4.79 19.14 13.64
N GLU A 45 -3.69 19.59 14.24
CA GLU A 45 -2.34 19.28 13.76
C GLU A 45 -2.05 17.78 13.86
N ILE A 46 -2.45 17.12 14.96
CA ILE A 46 -2.31 15.67 15.12
C ILE A 46 -3.12 14.92 14.05
N LYS A 47 -4.38 15.31 13.81
CA LYS A 47 -5.22 14.73 12.74
C LYS A 47 -4.55 14.88 11.38
N THR A 48 -4.05 16.08 11.07
CA THR A 48 -3.34 16.37 9.81
C THR A 48 -2.13 15.47 9.62
N ILE A 49 -1.35 15.24 10.68
CA ILE A 49 -0.19 14.34 10.64
C ILE A 49 -0.63 12.89 10.43
N LEU A 50 -1.67 12.41 11.13
CA LEU A 50 -2.20 11.06 10.95
C LEU A 50 -2.77 10.84 9.54
N ILE A 51 -3.48 11.83 8.98
CA ILE A 51 -3.96 11.80 7.60
C ILE A 51 -2.77 11.71 6.64
N SER A 52 -1.75 12.54 6.85
CA SER A 52 -0.51 12.52 6.05
C SER A 52 0.16 11.15 6.11
N PHE A 53 0.28 10.55 7.30
CA PHE A 53 0.81 9.19 7.43
C PHE A 53 -0.01 8.19 6.64
N SER A 54 -1.33 8.22 6.79
CA SER A 54 -2.20 7.31 6.05
C SER A 54 -2.02 7.45 4.53
N ASN A 55 -1.84 8.67 4.02
CA ASN A 55 -1.63 8.90 2.59
C ASN A 55 -0.29 8.37 2.08
N GLU A 56 0.80 8.61 2.80
CA GLU A 56 2.14 8.17 2.36
C GLU A 56 2.33 6.65 2.47
N ILE A 57 1.73 6.00 3.48
CA ILE A 57 1.87 4.55 3.67
C ILE A 57 0.86 3.74 2.85
N HIS A 58 -0.26 4.33 2.42
CA HIS A 58 -1.32 3.62 1.71
C HIS A 58 -0.84 2.95 0.42
N PRO A 59 -0.08 3.60 -0.49
CA PRO A 59 0.45 2.93 -1.68
C PRO A 59 1.35 1.73 -1.36
N ILE A 60 2.15 1.82 -0.29
CA ILE A 60 3.04 0.73 0.15
C ILE A 60 2.21 -0.48 0.59
N PHE A 61 1.16 -0.24 1.38
CA PHE A 61 0.25 -1.30 1.81
C PHE A 61 -0.62 -1.84 0.67
N MET A 62 -1.04 -1.01 -0.28
CA MET A 62 -1.74 -1.48 -1.49
C MET A 62 -0.88 -2.45 -2.31
N GLU A 63 0.40 -2.10 -2.52
CA GLU A 63 1.37 -2.96 -3.22
C GLU A 63 1.58 -4.28 -2.46
N PHE A 64 1.76 -4.19 -1.14
CA PHE A 64 1.91 -5.37 -0.31
C PHE A 64 0.66 -6.26 -0.32
N SER A 65 -0.54 -5.69 -0.20
CA SER A 65 -1.80 -6.42 -0.34
C SER A 65 -1.89 -7.15 -1.68
N HIS A 66 -1.48 -6.50 -2.78
CA HIS A 66 -1.47 -7.11 -4.10
C HIS A 66 -0.56 -8.34 -4.13
N LEU A 67 0.69 -8.20 -3.64
CA LEU A 67 1.64 -9.29 -3.53
C LEU A 67 1.05 -10.46 -2.73
N ILE A 68 0.51 -10.20 -1.53
CA ILE A 68 -0.08 -11.23 -0.67
C ILE A 68 -1.29 -11.89 -1.36
N SER A 69 -2.14 -11.12 -2.02
CA SER A 69 -3.29 -11.66 -2.76
C SER A 69 -2.90 -12.57 -3.92
N SER A 70 -1.75 -12.30 -4.57
CA SER A 70 -1.24 -13.09 -5.69
C SER A 70 -0.64 -14.44 -5.28
N ILE A 71 -0.06 -14.53 -4.08
CA ILE A 71 0.52 -15.76 -3.52
C ILE A 71 -0.49 -16.58 -2.70
N LYS A 72 -1.56 -15.94 -2.22
CA LYS A 72 -2.61 -16.58 -1.43
C LYS A 72 -3.42 -17.52 -2.32
N ARG A 73 -3.22 -18.82 -2.14
CA ARG A 73 -4.05 -19.85 -2.76
C ARG A 73 -5.38 -19.97 -2.00
N PRO A 74 -6.52 -20.20 -2.70
CA PRO A 74 -7.83 -20.35 -2.06
C PRO A 74 -7.88 -21.42 -0.97
N ASP A 75 -7.04 -22.45 -1.08
CA ASP A 75 -7.04 -23.61 -0.18
C ASP A 75 -6.14 -23.45 1.05
N TYR A 76 -5.40 -22.34 1.16
CA TYR A 76 -4.62 -22.05 2.36
C TYR A 76 -5.50 -21.33 3.37
N ASN A 77 -6.03 -22.09 4.33
CA ASN A 77 -6.42 -21.52 5.62
C ASN A 77 -5.25 -20.67 6.14
N LEU A 78 -5.54 -19.47 6.66
CA LEU A 78 -4.57 -18.54 7.26
C LEU A 78 -3.93 -19.19 8.50
N SER A 79 -3.07 -20.19 8.29
CA SER A 79 -2.31 -20.83 9.34
C SER A 79 -1.35 -19.80 9.94
N VAL A 80 -1.05 -19.95 11.23
CA VAL A 80 -0.07 -19.10 11.93
C VAL A 80 1.28 -19.06 11.18
N ASN A 81 1.68 -20.18 10.58
CA ASN A 81 2.90 -20.26 9.76
C ASN A 81 2.85 -19.40 8.50
N PHE A 82 1.69 -19.32 7.83
CA PHE A 82 1.52 -18.46 6.66
C PHE A 82 1.59 -16.98 7.05
N LEU A 83 0.98 -16.58 8.17
CA LEU A 83 1.08 -15.22 8.69
C LEU A 83 2.52 -14.86 9.07
N ASN A 84 3.25 -15.75 9.75
CA ASN A 84 4.66 -15.53 10.09
C ASN A 84 5.53 -15.36 8.82
N ASN A 85 5.25 -16.11 7.75
CA ASN A 85 5.94 -15.96 6.48
C ASN A 85 5.60 -14.63 5.79
N ILE A 86 4.34 -14.19 5.85
CA ILE A 86 3.93 -12.88 5.32
C ILE A 86 4.63 -11.75 6.07
N GLU A 87 4.71 -11.83 7.40
CA GLU A 87 5.46 -10.86 8.19
C GLU A 87 6.93 -10.87 7.78
N ALA A 88 7.57 -12.03 7.63
CA ALA A 88 8.94 -12.11 7.13
C ALA A 88 9.11 -11.43 5.76
N ILE A 89 8.17 -11.64 4.82
CA ILE A 89 8.17 -10.92 3.52
C ILE A 89 8.05 -9.40 3.71
N PHE A 90 7.24 -8.95 4.66
CA PHE A 90 7.11 -7.52 4.96
C PHE A 90 8.42 -6.92 5.51
N PHE A 91 9.09 -7.63 6.41
CA PHE A 91 10.34 -7.21 7.02
C PHE A 91 11.52 -7.26 6.05
N ASP A 92 11.70 -8.40 5.36
CA ASP A 92 12.85 -8.68 4.52
C ASP A 92 12.69 -8.16 3.08
N GLY A 93 11.45 -7.96 2.63
CA GLY A 93 11.12 -7.45 1.31
C GLY A 93 11.19 -5.92 1.17
N GLY A 94 11.71 -5.21 2.18
CA GLY A 94 11.89 -3.76 2.15
C GLY A 94 10.63 -2.92 2.39
N PHE A 95 9.45 -3.54 2.56
CA PHE A 95 8.20 -2.81 2.84
C PHE A 95 8.26 -2.06 4.18
N ARG A 96 8.82 -2.70 5.22
CA ARG A 96 9.04 -2.03 6.51
C ARG A 96 9.89 -0.77 6.38
N GLU A 97 11.01 -0.84 5.66
CA GLU A 97 11.91 0.31 5.50
C GLU A 97 11.20 1.46 4.77
N ARG A 98 10.41 1.14 3.74
CA ARG A 98 9.60 2.14 3.03
C ARG A 98 8.58 2.81 3.95
N VAL A 99 7.88 2.05 4.79
CA VAL A 99 6.93 2.60 5.78
C VAL A 99 7.65 3.50 6.79
N VAL A 100 8.79 3.05 7.32
CA VAL A 100 9.63 3.84 8.25
C VAL A 100 10.08 5.15 7.61
N ASN A 101 10.54 5.11 6.36
CA ASN A 101 11.01 6.29 5.65
C ASN A 101 9.89 7.28 5.36
N ALA A 102 8.70 6.78 4.98
CA ALA A 102 7.49 7.60 4.82
C ALA A 102 7.11 8.30 6.13
N GLN A 103 7.14 7.59 7.26
CA GLN A 103 6.85 8.16 8.57
C GLN A 103 7.88 9.23 8.96
N LYS A 104 9.17 8.94 8.82
CA LYS A 104 10.24 9.90 9.12
C LYS A 104 10.14 11.17 8.30
N LEU A 105 9.82 11.03 7.00
CA LEU A 105 9.66 12.17 6.11
C LEU A 105 8.55 13.13 6.58
N ILE A 106 7.44 12.59 7.09
CA ILE A 106 6.37 13.42 7.65
C ILE A 106 6.80 14.04 8.98
N LEU A 107 7.35 13.26 9.91
CA LEU A 107 7.80 13.79 11.21
C LEU A 107 8.86 14.89 11.07
N ASP A 108 9.81 14.72 10.15
CA ASP A 108 10.84 15.71 9.83
C ASP A 108 10.23 17.00 9.26
N LYS A 109 9.18 16.91 8.40
CA LYS A 109 8.45 18.10 7.91
C LYS A 109 7.81 18.89 9.05
N TRP A 110 7.29 18.19 10.04
CA TRP A 110 6.66 18.82 11.22
C TRP A 110 7.66 19.20 12.32
N LYS A 111 8.94 18.78 12.19
CA LYS A 111 10.02 18.97 13.17
C LYS A 111 9.65 18.40 14.54
N ILE A 112 9.14 17.18 14.55
CA ILE A 112 8.72 16.48 15.78
C ILE A 112 9.48 15.17 15.84
N ASP A 113 10.02 14.85 17.01
CA ASP A 113 10.61 13.55 17.23
C ASP A 113 9.51 12.50 17.34
N GLU A 114 9.89 11.27 17.00
CA GLU A 114 9.05 10.10 17.09
C GLU A 114 8.44 10.01 18.49
N GLU A 115 9.19 9.64 19.53
CA GLU A 115 8.67 9.44 20.89
C GLU A 115 7.67 10.50 21.39
N SER A 116 7.93 11.79 21.17
CA SER A 116 6.99 12.86 21.52
C SER A 116 5.66 12.77 20.77
N PHE A 117 5.66 12.45 19.47
CA PHE A 117 4.44 12.33 18.70
C PHE A 117 3.55 11.13 19.13
N GLU A 118 4.11 9.99 19.57
CA GLU A 118 3.28 8.87 20.07
C GLU A 118 2.65 9.20 21.40
N ASN A 119 3.39 9.88 22.27
CA ASN A 119 2.84 10.36 23.53
C ASN A 119 1.70 11.37 23.31
N LEU A 120 1.85 12.27 22.31
CA LEU A 120 0.80 13.20 21.90
C LEU A 120 -0.42 12.46 21.37
N VAL A 121 -0.25 11.52 20.44
CA VAL A 121 -1.35 10.71 19.88
C VAL A 121 -2.03 9.89 20.98
N TYR A 122 -1.26 9.23 21.84
CA TYR A 122 -1.80 8.42 22.95
C TYR A 122 -2.65 9.26 23.90
N SER A 123 -2.21 10.47 24.21
CA SER A 123 -2.94 11.40 25.05
C SER A 123 -4.21 11.92 24.34
N ALA A 124 -4.08 12.31 23.07
CA ALA A 124 -5.19 12.83 22.27
C ALA A 124 -6.29 11.78 22.02
N CYS A 125 -5.96 10.50 21.82
CA CYS A 125 -6.93 9.41 21.69
C CYS A 125 -7.85 9.23 22.90
N LYS A 126 -7.51 9.77 24.08
CA LYS A 126 -8.36 9.69 25.28
C LYS A 126 -9.50 10.70 25.26
N VAL A 127 -9.39 11.75 24.46
CA VAL A 127 -10.29 12.91 24.48
C VAL A 127 -10.87 13.25 23.10
N ASP A 128 -10.28 12.74 22.02
CA ASP A 128 -10.69 13.00 20.64
C ASP A 128 -10.94 11.68 19.90
N GLU A 129 -12.22 11.41 19.62
CA GLU A 129 -12.64 10.16 18.99
C GLU A 129 -12.19 10.07 17.52
N GLU A 130 -12.10 11.20 16.82
CA GLU A 130 -11.63 11.22 15.42
C GLU A 130 -10.15 10.83 15.33
N ILE A 131 -9.30 11.39 16.21
CA ILE A 131 -7.89 11.00 16.31
C ILE A 131 -7.75 9.50 16.62
N LYS A 132 -8.58 8.98 17.54
CA LYS A 132 -8.62 7.56 17.87
C LYS A 132 -9.02 6.71 16.65
N MET A 133 -10.05 7.12 15.91
CA MET A 133 -10.49 6.40 14.71
C MET A 133 -9.46 6.45 13.58
N LEU A 134 -8.77 7.59 13.39
CA LEU A 134 -7.65 7.70 12.44
C LEU A 134 -6.52 6.73 12.80
N LYS A 135 -6.11 6.70 14.08
CA LYS A 135 -5.06 5.76 14.56
C LYS A 135 -5.48 4.30 14.34
N LEU A 136 -6.69 3.93 14.75
CA LEU A 136 -7.20 2.57 14.57
C LEU A 136 -7.30 2.19 13.10
N GLY A 137 -7.71 3.12 12.25
CA GLY A 137 -7.79 2.92 10.81
C GLY A 137 -6.42 2.72 10.16
N ILE A 138 -5.40 3.47 10.57
CA ILE A 138 -4.00 3.23 10.13
C ILE A 138 -3.53 1.82 10.52
N ASN A 139 -3.79 1.39 11.76
CA ASN A 139 -3.48 0.01 12.18
C ASN A 139 -4.24 -1.02 11.33
N LYS A 140 -5.52 -0.74 11.03
CA LYS A 140 -6.33 -1.59 10.17
C LYS A 140 -5.77 -1.68 8.76
N MET A 141 -5.22 -0.60 8.19
CA MET A 141 -4.58 -0.64 6.87
C MET A 141 -3.46 -1.67 6.80
N TYR A 142 -2.61 -1.70 7.84
CA TYR A 142 -1.56 -2.72 7.93
C TYR A 142 -2.13 -4.14 8.04
N HIS A 143 -3.09 -4.36 8.94
CA HIS A 143 -3.72 -5.68 9.09
C HIS A 143 -4.39 -6.16 7.82
N ASP A 144 -5.18 -5.30 7.16
CA ASP A 144 -5.81 -5.61 5.87
C ASP A 144 -4.73 -6.04 4.86
N SER A 145 -3.56 -5.36 4.84
CA SER A 145 -2.48 -5.69 3.92
C SER A 145 -1.82 -7.05 4.17
N LEU A 146 -1.61 -7.44 5.42
CA LEU A 146 -1.14 -8.78 5.79
C LEU A 146 -2.11 -9.89 5.33
N HIS A 147 -3.40 -9.57 5.22
CA HIS A 147 -4.41 -10.54 4.76
C HIS A 147 -4.62 -10.55 3.24
N GLY A 148 -3.87 -9.73 2.50
CA GLY A 148 -4.04 -9.53 1.07
C GLY A 148 -5.30 -8.75 0.71
N LEU A 149 -5.87 -8.00 1.67
CA LEU A 149 -7.00 -7.11 1.45
C LEU A 149 -6.47 -5.71 1.18
N TYR A 150 -7.02 -5.02 0.18
CA TYR A 150 -6.62 -3.65 -0.09
C TYR A 150 -7.09 -2.71 1.05
N PRO A 151 -6.17 -1.95 1.66
CA PRO A 151 -6.46 -1.08 2.78
C PRO A 151 -7.34 0.11 2.39
N LEU A 152 -8.29 0.47 3.27
CA LEU A 152 -9.07 1.70 3.13
C LEU A 152 -8.36 2.85 3.84
N LEU A 153 -8.35 4.03 3.21
CA LEU A 153 -7.93 5.26 3.89
C LEU A 153 -8.94 5.63 4.98
N PRO A 154 -8.49 5.88 6.23
CA PRO A 154 -9.38 6.05 7.36
C PRO A 154 -10.17 7.36 7.33
N HIS A 155 -9.60 8.41 6.75
CA HIS A 155 -10.20 9.75 6.68
C HIS A 155 -11.19 9.91 5.52
N LEU A 156 -11.30 8.93 4.61
CA LEU A 156 -12.28 8.94 3.53
C LEU A 156 -13.58 8.20 3.91
N GLY A 157 -13.67 7.73 5.15
CA GLY A 157 -14.90 7.18 5.73
C GLY A 157 -15.29 5.81 5.19
N PHE A 158 -16.54 5.44 5.46
CA PHE A 158 -17.13 4.20 4.96
C PHE A 158 -17.80 4.43 3.60
N ARG A 159 -18.28 3.34 2.99
CA ARG A 159 -18.85 3.32 1.64
C ARG A 159 -19.86 4.45 1.38
N THR A 160 -20.78 4.67 2.32
CA THR A 160 -21.85 5.68 2.19
C THR A 160 -21.27 7.08 2.04
N ASP A 161 -20.37 7.46 2.94
CA ASP A 161 -19.77 8.79 3.00
C ASP A 161 -18.86 9.02 1.79
N PHE A 162 -18.13 7.99 1.38
CA PHE A 162 -17.26 8.04 0.22
C PHE A 162 -18.05 8.25 -1.08
N ILE A 163 -19.14 7.51 -1.29
CA ILE A 163 -19.96 7.63 -2.51
C ILE A 163 -20.65 8.99 -2.56
N GLU A 164 -21.09 9.54 -1.44
CA GLU A 164 -21.68 10.89 -1.39
C GLU A 164 -20.66 11.96 -1.74
N LYS A 165 -19.44 11.87 -1.19
CA LYS A 165 -18.36 12.82 -1.45
C LYS A 165 -17.76 12.69 -2.85
N TYR A 166 -17.75 11.47 -3.41
CA TYR A 166 -17.15 11.14 -4.70
C TYR A 166 -18.14 10.38 -5.60
N PRO A 167 -19.22 11.03 -6.06
CA PRO A 167 -20.30 10.36 -6.79
C PRO A 167 -19.85 9.73 -8.12
N ASN A 168 -18.78 10.27 -8.71
CA ASN A 168 -18.20 9.75 -9.95
C ASN A 168 -17.32 8.50 -9.75
N HIS A 169 -16.98 8.13 -8.53
CA HIS A 169 -16.17 6.95 -8.23
C HIS A 169 -17.03 5.69 -8.16
N THR A 170 -17.86 5.42 -9.17
CA THR A 170 -18.63 4.18 -9.27
C THR A 170 -17.74 3.00 -9.69
N PRO A 171 -18.14 1.74 -9.42
CA PRO A 171 -17.36 0.55 -9.83
C PRO A 171 -16.93 0.60 -11.31
N ASP A 172 -17.87 0.89 -12.22
CA ASP A 172 -17.61 0.97 -13.67
C ASP A 172 -16.63 2.08 -14.03
N ASN A 173 -16.75 3.26 -13.42
CA ASN A 173 -15.84 4.36 -13.67
C ASN A 173 -14.44 4.05 -13.17
N ILE A 174 -14.30 3.37 -12.02
CA ILE A 174 -13.00 2.93 -11.50
C ILE A 174 -12.36 1.92 -12.45
N LEU A 175 -13.12 0.94 -12.97
CA LEU A 175 -12.61 -0.01 -13.97
C LEU A 175 -12.20 0.68 -15.26
N LYS A 176 -12.95 1.69 -15.71
CA LYS A 176 -12.62 2.51 -16.89
C LYS A 176 -11.32 3.29 -16.70
N ILE A 177 -11.15 3.96 -15.55
CA ILE A 177 -9.92 4.70 -15.22
C ILE A 177 -8.73 3.73 -15.13
N LEU A 178 -8.92 2.54 -14.53
CA LEU A 178 -7.87 1.51 -14.45
C LEU A 178 -7.40 1.07 -15.85
N ARG A 179 -8.33 0.84 -16.79
CA ARG A 179 -7.97 0.54 -18.20
C ARG A 179 -7.22 1.67 -18.86
N ALA A 180 -7.66 2.92 -18.68
CA ALA A 180 -6.98 4.09 -19.24
C ALA A 180 -5.55 4.21 -18.71
N LEU A 181 -5.35 4.01 -17.40
CA LEU A 181 -4.04 4.00 -16.77
C LEU A 181 -3.14 2.90 -17.32
N ASN A 182 -3.65 1.68 -17.44
CA ASN A 182 -2.89 0.55 -18.01
C ASN A 182 -2.47 0.82 -19.47
N ASN A 183 -3.38 1.36 -20.28
CA ASN A 183 -3.07 1.74 -21.67
C ASN A 183 -1.99 2.82 -21.75
N GLU A 184 -2.00 3.82 -20.87
CA GLU A 184 -0.95 4.84 -20.82
C GLU A 184 0.39 4.26 -20.35
N LYS A 185 0.39 3.38 -19.34
CA LYS A 185 1.60 2.63 -18.91
C LYS A 185 2.19 1.82 -20.06
N GLU A 186 1.37 1.07 -20.79
CA GLU A 186 1.82 0.29 -21.96
C GLU A 186 2.48 1.15 -23.03
N LYS A 187 1.86 2.29 -23.38
CA LYS A 187 2.44 3.25 -24.36
C LYS A 187 3.80 3.76 -23.92
N ARG A 188 3.94 4.13 -22.64
CA ARG A 188 5.21 4.68 -22.12
C ARG A 188 6.28 3.61 -21.96
N PHE A 189 5.93 2.44 -21.47
CA PHE A 189 6.87 1.32 -21.35
C PHE A 189 7.39 0.88 -22.70
N ARG A 190 6.53 0.84 -23.73
CA ARG A 190 6.97 0.59 -25.11
C ARG A 190 8.06 1.57 -25.55
N LYS A 191 7.88 2.87 -25.32
CA LYS A 191 8.90 3.89 -25.62
C LYS A 191 10.20 3.69 -24.84
N VAL A 192 10.10 3.29 -23.57
CA VAL A 192 11.29 2.97 -22.76
C VAL A 192 12.08 1.82 -23.38
N PHE A 193 11.42 0.74 -23.80
CA PHE A 193 12.07 -0.40 -24.42
C PHE A 193 12.59 -0.10 -25.83
N GLU A 194 11.87 0.67 -26.65
CA GLU A 194 12.34 1.14 -27.96
C GLU A 194 13.58 2.05 -27.84
N GLY A 195 13.69 2.84 -26.76
CA GLY A 195 14.80 3.76 -26.50
C GLY A 195 16.04 3.15 -25.85
N ILE A 196 16.15 1.82 -25.76
CA ILE A 196 17.32 1.10 -25.24
C ILE A 196 18.10 0.54 -26.43
N SER A 197 19.09 1.31 -26.89
CA SER A 197 19.98 0.96 -28.00
C SER A 197 21.13 0.03 -27.61
N GLU A 198 21.36 -0.24 -26.32
CA GLU A 198 22.50 -1.04 -25.86
C GLU A 198 22.08 -2.03 -24.77
N ILE A 199 22.00 -3.31 -25.12
CA ILE A 199 22.24 -4.39 -24.17
C ILE A 199 23.38 -5.21 -24.74
N SER A 200 24.53 -5.15 -24.07
CA SER A 200 25.73 -5.90 -24.40
C SER A 200 25.43 -7.35 -24.76
N GLU A 201 25.81 -7.73 -25.98
CA GLU A 201 25.99 -9.10 -26.44
C GLU A 201 26.87 -9.85 -25.44
N LYS A 202 26.27 -10.56 -24.50
CA LYS A 202 26.85 -11.66 -23.72
C LYS A 202 25.80 -12.16 -22.73
N SER A 203 24.99 -13.13 -23.16
CA SER A 203 24.58 -14.28 -22.32
C SER A 203 23.67 -15.22 -23.12
N THR A 204 24.29 -16.18 -23.80
CA THR A 204 23.67 -17.30 -24.51
C THR A 204 23.25 -18.44 -23.55
N LYS A 205 22.55 -18.15 -22.44
CA LYS A 205 21.99 -19.23 -21.58
C LYS A 205 20.65 -18.85 -20.96
N HIS A 206 19.62 -19.65 -21.26
CA HIS A 206 18.27 -19.75 -20.65
C HIS A 206 17.43 -18.46 -20.49
N PRO A 207 16.16 -18.41 -20.95
CA PRO A 207 15.28 -17.23 -20.87
C PRO A 207 14.90 -16.78 -19.44
N ILE A 208 15.25 -17.59 -18.42
CA ILE A 208 14.98 -17.37 -16.99
C ILE A 208 16.26 -16.96 -16.23
N SER A 209 17.46 -17.00 -16.85
CA SER A 209 18.73 -16.63 -16.18
C SER A 209 18.91 -15.10 -15.99
N GLY A 210 17.80 -14.36 -15.99
CA GLY A 210 17.68 -12.94 -16.25
C GLY A 210 18.81 -12.09 -15.67
N LYS A 211 19.50 -11.36 -16.55
CA LYS A 211 20.25 -10.18 -16.12
C LYS A 211 19.28 -9.31 -15.31
N ILE A 212 19.69 -8.97 -14.08
CA ILE A 212 19.00 -7.97 -13.27
C ILE A 212 18.87 -6.71 -14.15
N PRO A 213 17.68 -6.10 -14.26
CA PRO A 213 17.51 -4.85 -14.97
C PRO A 213 18.58 -3.85 -14.52
N THR A 214 19.21 -3.14 -15.45
CA THR A 214 20.15 -2.08 -15.05
C THR A 214 19.40 -1.04 -14.22
N ASP A 215 20.05 -0.44 -13.22
CA ASP A 215 19.45 0.65 -12.42
C ASP A 215 18.89 1.77 -13.31
N GLN A 216 19.48 1.97 -14.49
CA GLN A 216 19.01 2.92 -15.49
C GLN A 216 17.68 2.51 -16.13
N LEU A 217 17.49 1.23 -16.48
CA LEU A 217 16.21 0.72 -16.99
C LEU A 217 15.13 0.82 -15.90
N TYR A 218 15.46 0.44 -14.66
CA TYR A 218 14.54 0.56 -13.53
C TYR A 218 14.05 2.01 -13.36
N LYS A 219 14.96 2.99 -13.29
CA LYS A 219 14.61 4.42 -13.17
C LYS A 219 13.77 4.93 -14.35
N ARG A 220 14.04 4.47 -15.57
CA ARG A 220 13.25 4.85 -16.75
C ARG A 220 11.83 4.27 -16.69
N LEU A 221 11.66 3.03 -16.24
CA LEU A 221 10.34 2.41 -16.05
C LEU A 221 9.57 3.06 -14.90
N GLU A 222 10.24 3.37 -13.79
CA GLU A 222 9.65 4.10 -12.66
C GLU A 222 9.15 5.49 -13.08
N LEU A 223 9.99 6.25 -13.80
CA LEU A 223 9.60 7.55 -14.34
C LEU A 223 8.42 7.43 -15.31
N ALA A 224 8.44 6.44 -16.19
CA ALA A 224 7.34 6.19 -17.12
C ALA A 224 6.04 5.84 -16.37
N ASN A 225 6.10 5.06 -15.29
CA ASN A 225 4.94 4.76 -14.45
C ASN A 225 4.36 6.04 -13.83
N ASN A 226 5.21 6.88 -13.24
CA ASN A 226 4.78 8.13 -12.62
C ASN A 226 4.13 9.07 -13.64
N GLN A 227 4.73 9.21 -14.82
CA GLN A 227 4.17 10.04 -15.90
C GLN A 227 2.85 9.48 -16.46
N SER A 228 2.60 8.17 -16.39
CA SER A 228 1.29 7.60 -16.73
C SER A 228 0.25 7.96 -15.69
N GLU A 229 0.61 7.96 -14.42
CA GLU A 229 -0.29 8.38 -13.35
C GLU A 229 -0.61 9.87 -13.47
N ASP A 230 0.37 10.73 -13.72
CA ASP A 230 0.18 12.17 -13.92
C ASP A 230 -0.67 12.50 -15.17
N ALA A 231 -0.72 11.61 -16.15
CA ALA A 231 -1.55 11.77 -17.35
C ALA A 231 -3.03 11.41 -17.11
N ILE A 232 -3.31 10.61 -16.08
CA ILE A 232 -4.66 10.13 -15.76
C ILE A 232 -5.26 10.89 -14.57
N PHE A 233 -4.42 11.25 -13.61
CA PHE A 233 -4.82 11.94 -12.39
C PHE A 233 -4.34 13.39 -12.42
N GLU A 234 -5.28 14.32 -12.25
CA GLU A 234 -5.01 15.76 -12.21
C GLU A 234 -4.44 16.22 -10.86
N SER A 235 -4.61 15.41 -9.82
CA SER A 235 -4.14 15.72 -8.46
C SER A 235 -3.82 14.47 -7.64
N ILE A 236 -3.02 14.66 -6.59
CA ILE A 236 -2.74 13.63 -5.59
C ILE A 236 -4.05 13.17 -4.93
N ASP A 237 -4.96 14.09 -4.62
CA ASP A 237 -6.26 13.77 -4.00
C ASP A 237 -7.07 12.82 -4.87
N GLN A 238 -7.09 13.04 -6.19
CA GLN A 238 -7.78 12.16 -7.14
C GLN A 238 -7.13 10.75 -7.18
N LYS A 239 -5.80 10.67 -7.14
CA LYS A 239 -5.08 9.39 -7.06
C LYS A 239 -5.40 8.65 -5.76
N MET A 240 -5.48 9.37 -4.64
CA MET A 240 -5.82 8.79 -3.34
C MET A 240 -7.27 8.31 -3.29
N SER A 241 -8.23 9.12 -3.77
CA SER A 241 -9.64 8.72 -3.82
C SER A 241 -9.85 7.54 -4.78
N PHE A 242 -9.15 7.51 -5.91
CA PHE A 242 -9.16 6.37 -6.83
C PHE A 242 -8.63 5.10 -6.17
N SER A 243 -7.50 5.19 -5.48
CA SER A 243 -6.89 4.04 -4.79
C SER A 243 -7.77 3.53 -3.64
N HIS A 244 -8.42 4.44 -2.90
CA HIS A 244 -9.43 4.09 -1.91
C HIS A 244 -10.64 3.40 -2.55
N ALA A 245 -11.14 3.90 -3.68
CA ALA A 245 -12.28 3.28 -4.38
C ALA A 245 -11.94 1.88 -4.89
N ILE A 246 -10.73 1.66 -5.41
CA ILE A 246 -10.24 0.31 -5.73
C ILE A 246 -10.32 -0.57 -4.49
N ALA A 247 -9.80 -0.11 -3.36
CA ALA A 247 -9.83 -0.88 -2.12
C ALA A 247 -11.28 -1.20 -1.73
N LEU A 248 -12.15 -0.20 -1.71
CA LEU A 248 -13.57 -0.30 -1.36
C LEU A 248 -14.28 -1.38 -2.18
N TYR A 249 -14.19 -1.31 -3.51
CA TYR A 249 -14.87 -2.25 -4.41
C TYR A 249 -14.18 -3.59 -4.54
N SER A 250 -12.92 -3.72 -4.13
CA SER A 250 -12.24 -5.04 -4.07
C SER A 250 -12.79 -5.96 -2.98
N ARG A 251 -13.85 -5.55 -2.28
CA ARG A 251 -14.66 -6.37 -1.38
C ARG A 251 -15.89 -6.97 -2.10
N GLU A 252 -16.11 -6.62 -3.37
CA GLU A 252 -17.23 -7.06 -4.19
C GLU A 252 -16.77 -8.04 -5.26
N GLU A 253 -17.39 -9.22 -5.33
CA GLU A 253 -16.95 -10.31 -6.21
C GLU A 253 -16.94 -9.93 -7.69
N GLU A 254 -17.98 -9.23 -8.15
CA GLU A 254 -18.11 -8.79 -9.54
C GLU A 254 -17.00 -7.82 -9.95
N PHE A 255 -16.73 -6.81 -9.10
CA PHE A 255 -15.65 -5.86 -9.34
C PHE A 255 -14.28 -6.56 -9.35
N VAL A 256 -14.04 -7.47 -8.40
CA VAL A 256 -12.79 -8.24 -8.34
C VAL A 256 -12.57 -9.06 -9.61
N ARG A 257 -13.63 -9.70 -10.14
CA ARG A 257 -13.55 -10.48 -11.38
C ARG A 257 -13.17 -9.61 -12.58
N GLU A 258 -13.85 -8.49 -12.77
CA GLU A 258 -13.57 -7.58 -13.90
C GLU A 258 -12.20 -6.89 -13.77
N LYS A 259 -11.84 -6.47 -12.56
CA LYS A 259 -10.50 -5.93 -12.27
C LYS A 259 -9.42 -6.94 -12.64
N LYS A 260 -9.55 -8.21 -12.23
CA LYS A 260 -8.59 -9.27 -12.54
C LYS A 260 -8.43 -9.49 -14.04
N LYS A 261 -9.53 -9.40 -14.80
CA LYS A 261 -9.48 -9.47 -16.27
C LYS A 261 -8.61 -8.35 -16.86
N ILE A 262 -8.83 -7.11 -16.41
CA ILE A 262 -8.04 -5.94 -16.84
C ILE A 262 -6.55 -6.09 -16.46
N GLU A 263 -6.27 -6.58 -15.25
CA GLU A 263 -4.89 -6.82 -14.77
C GLU A 263 -4.19 -7.91 -15.59
N ASN A 264 -4.89 -8.98 -15.95
CA ASN A 264 -4.35 -10.05 -16.80
C ASN A 264 -4.07 -9.53 -18.23
N GLU A 265 -5.03 -8.83 -18.83
CA GLU A 265 -4.86 -8.20 -20.16
C GLU A 265 -3.63 -7.28 -20.17
N HIS A 266 -3.48 -6.44 -19.14
CA HIS A 266 -2.33 -5.56 -18.99
C HIS A 266 -1.01 -6.34 -18.83
N SER A 267 -1.00 -7.37 -17.99
CA SER A 267 0.18 -8.20 -17.76
C SER A 267 0.65 -8.89 -19.05
N ASP A 268 -0.28 -9.44 -19.83
CA ASP A 268 0.01 -10.05 -21.13
C ASP A 268 0.58 -9.02 -22.12
N ASN A 269 0.03 -7.80 -22.14
CA ASN A 269 0.56 -6.72 -22.98
C ASN A 269 1.97 -6.29 -22.58
N ILE A 270 2.25 -6.17 -21.28
CA ILE A 270 3.61 -5.86 -20.79
C ILE A 270 4.58 -6.98 -21.14
N LEU A 271 4.20 -8.25 -20.95
CA LEU A 271 5.02 -9.39 -21.35
C LEU A 271 5.30 -9.37 -22.85
N ASN A 272 4.30 -9.06 -23.68
CA ASN A 272 4.48 -8.93 -25.12
C ASN A 272 5.44 -7.79 -25.49
N ILE A 273 5.38 -6.65 -24.81
CA ILE A 273 6.36 -5.55 -24.99
C ILE A 273 7.78 -6.04 -24.70
N ILE A 274 7.97 -6.76 -23.58
CA ILE A 274 9.28 -7.28 -23.16
C ILE A 274 9.79 -8.38 -24.12
N VAL A 275 8.92 -9.31 -24.53
CA VAL A 275 9.29 -10.43 -25.41
C VAL A 275 9.57 -9.96 -26.84
N ASN A 276 8.75 -9.06 -27.38
CA ASN A 276 8.99 -8.51 -28.72
C ASN A 276 10.28 -7.68 -28.75
N TYR A 277 10.63 -7.01 -27.66
CA TYR A 277 11.95 -6.38 -27.52
C TYR A 277 13.09 -7.41 -27.60
N LYS A 278 12.99 -8.55 -26.88
CA LYS A 278 14.01 -9.62 -26.94
C LYS A 278 14.19 -10.26 -28.34
N ARG A 279 13.23 -10.11 -29.25
CA ARG A 279 13.34 -10.60 -30.65
C ARG A 279 14.02 -9.61 -31.59
N LEU A 280 14.16 -8.35 -31.19
CA LEU A 280 14.85 -7.30 -31.95
C LEU A 280 16.35 -7.21 -31.63
N ILE A 281 16.83 -8.07 -30.72
CA ILE A 281 18.23 -8.32 -30.39
C ILE A 281 18.60 -9.71 -30.95
#